data_AF-A0A3G8LWT9-F1
#
_entry.id   AF-A0A3G8LWT9-F1
#
_cell.length_a   1.000
_cell.length_b   1.000
_cell.length_c   1.000
_cell.angle_alpha   90.00
_cell.angle_beta   90.00
_cell.angle_gamma   90.00
#
_symmetry.space_group_name_H-M   'P 1'
#
loop_
_entity.id
_entity.type
_entity.pdbx_description
1 polymer ?
#
loop_
_entity_poly.entity_id
_entity_poly.type
_entity_poly.pdbx_seq_one_letter_code
_entity_poly.pdbx_strand_id
1 'polypeptide(L)'
;MALLRFCDIKMKKHSYTLLASLVLSACGGGGADSEKETDVPSDTTPSKTYVSGNTVQSGSAGYIEYPTEDVGQGYYCNGSSDKYFESEFVRVYANSAVGNNDLMAVATIVQNNMSFSYGKMNFTTASLKEFMPQYAPTIANRFLQTNEYNDELAYNYVYTGIHKDLDWKSMTASDVIYGIPDHYQSLDTQGAIDTALILTEKFSELSGTEVEKRSDKVIVCLAGHMNKSRFAEGTFRGLNFAEPETDSRVLESVYTKHELIHHVQMQHYRVTDGSVIGIYNLPYWLVEGQAVYLSGQSIAKRSEVSNTSIDDMNNASDKNLYYEEYGLAYSYLHLNNDIDTINKLYSNTASGITSFESAFDALGLKNHYGQVMTYSSFKSNYQTWVADWK
;
A
#
# COMPACT_ATOMS: atom_id res chain seq x y z
N MET A 1 6.08 -68.29 -12.54
CA MET A 1 4.66 -68.25 -12.96
C MET A 1 3.98 -67.19 -12.09
N ALA A 2 3.31 -66.23 -12.73
CA ALA A 2 3.07 -64.88 -12.24
C ALA A 2 2.20 -64.77 -10.97
N LEU A 3 2.59 -63.83 -10.09
CA LEU A 3 1.84 -63.35 -8.93
C LEU A 3 1.25 -61.97 -9.23
N LEU A 4 0.06 -61.76 -8.65
CA LEU A 4 -0.92 -60.73 -8.92
C LEU A 4 -0.48 -59.29 -8.57
N ARG A 5 -1.04 -58.34 -9.35
CA ARG A 5 -0.93 -56.90 -9.22
C ARG A 5 -1.81 -56.37 -8.06
N PHE A 6 -1.26 -55.46 -7.26
CA PHE A 6 -2.00 -54.41 -6.58
C PHE A 6 -1.42 -53.05 -6.99
N CYS A 7 -2.30 -52.10 -7.30
CA CYS A 7 -1.98 -50.71 -7.59
C CYS A 7 -1.59 -49.98 -6.31
N ASP A 8 -0.34 -49.54 -6.21
CA ASP A 8 0.09 -48.47 -5.30
C ASP A 8 0.20 -47.16 -6.10
N ILE A 9 -0.74 -46.24 -5.87
CA ILE A 9 -0.59 -44.84 -6.28
C ILE A 9 0.19 -44.14 -5.18
N LYS A 10 1.48 -43.89 -5.43
CA LYS A 10 2.30 -43.02 -4.59
C LYS A 10 1.74 -41.60 -4.63
N MET A 11 1.13 -41.15 -3.53
CA MET A 11 0.93 -39.71 -3.30
C MET A 11 2.30 -39.03 -3.19
N LYS A 12 2.59 -38.11 -4.10
CA LYS A 12 3.75 -37.20 -3.98
C LYS A 12 3.54 -36.31 -2.77
N LYS A 13 4.33 -36.50 -1.73
CA LYS A 13 4.55 -35.50 -0.66
C LYS A 13 4.98 -34.19 -1.32
N HIS A 14 4.08 -33.21 -1.39
CA HIS A 14 4.47 -31.84 -1.64
C HIS A 14 4.92 -31.27 -0.30
N SER A 15 6.22 -30.99 -0.20
CA SER A 15 6.79 -30.24 0.91
C SER A 15 6.17 -28.83 0.87
N TYR A 16 5.43 -28.49 1.92
CA TYR A 16 4.99 -27.12 2.15
C TYR A 16 6.22 -26.27 2.50
N THR A 17 6.73 -25.51 1.53
CA THR A 17 7.65 -24.43 1.81
C THR A 17 6.83 -23.30 2.41
N LEU A 18 6.91 -23.15 3.74
CA LEU A 18 6.42 -21.99 4.47
C LEU A 18 7.16 -20.77 3.90
N LEU A 19 6.52 -20.00 3.02
CA LEU A 19 7.08 -18.74 2.54
C LEU A 19 7.04 -17.78 3.73
N ALA A 20 8.21 -17.51 4.31
CA ALA A 20 8.35 -16.50 5.34
C ALA A 20 7.92 -15.14 4.75
N SER A 21 6.90 -14.54 5.36
CA SER A 21 6.36 -13.24 5.02
C SER A 21 7.46 -12.17 5.10
N LEU A 22 7.93 -11.70 3.96
CA LEU A 22 8.91 -10.61 3.87
C LEU A 22 8.18 -9.29 4.10
N VAL A 23 8.45 -8.68 5.25
CA VAL A 23 7.94 -7.38 5.69
C VAL A 23 8.56 -6.28 4.81
N LEU A 24 7.76 -5.41 4.19
CA LEU A 24 8.20 -4.15 3.57
C LEU A 24 8.60 -3.11 4.63
N SER A 25 9.48 -3.49 5.56
CA SER A 25 10.01 -2.59 6.58
C SER A 25 11.48 -2.34 6.30
N ALA A 26 11.76 -1.34 5.46
CA ALA A 26 13.12 -0.84 5.32
C ALA A 26 13.18 0.57 4.67
N CYS A 27 12.47 1.55 5.22
CA CYS A 27 12.88 2.95 5.03
C CYS A 27 13.60 3.38 6.32
N GLY A 28 14.95 3.36 6.28
CA GLY A 28 15.77 3.52 7.47
C GLY A 28 17.26 3.59 7.16
N GLY A 29 17.69 4.67 6.50
CA GLY A 29 19.10 4.93 6.23
C GLY A 29 19.47 6.39 6.46
N GLY A 30 19.77 6.76 7.70
CA GLY A 30 20.37 8.05 8.02
C GLY A 30 21.89 7.92 8.03
N GLY A 31 22.56 8.64 7.13
CA GLY A 31 24.01 8.83 7.18
C GLY A 31 24.40 9.63 8.41
N ALA A 32 25.44 9.17 9.12
CA ALA A 32 25.98 9.88 10.27
C ALA A 32 26.86 11.03 9.80
N ASP A 33 26.40 12.27 9.97
CA ASP A 33 27.24 13.45 9.85
C ASP A 33 27.66 13.96 11.23
N SER A 34 28.97 14.10 11.37
CA SER A 34 29.72 14.51 12.54
C SER A 34 29.40 15.94 13.01
N GLU A 35 29.23 16.06 14.32
CA GLU A 35 29.01 17.28 15.10
C GLU A 35 30.05 18.37 14.81
N LYS A 36 29.55 19.59 14.57
CA LYS A 36 30.26 20.82 14.94
C LYS A 36 29.31 21.73 15.70
N GLU A 37 29.52 21.80 17.02
CA GLU A 37 28.96 22.83 17.89
C GLU A 37 29.30 24.22 17.36
N THR A 38 28.28 25.03 17.15
CA THR A 38 28.41 26.48 17.20
C THR A 38 27.22 27.03 17.99
N ASP A 39 27.52 27.62 19.15
CA ASP A 39 26.58 28.38 19.97
C ASP A 39 25.96 29.53 19.16
N VAL A 40 24.62 29.54 19.05
CA VAL A 40 23.86 30.67 18.51
C VAL A 40 22.65 30.95 19.42
N PRO A 41 22.34 32.23 19.71
CA PRO A 41 21.48 32.62 20.84
C PRO A 41 19.99 32.28 20.61
N SER A 42 19.31 32.04 21.74
CA SER A 42 17.86 31.95 21.93
C SER A 42 17.06 32.85 20.98
N ASP A 43 16.60 32.27 19.88
CA ASP A 43 15.67 32.89 18.93
C ASP A 43 14.24 32.52 19.32
N THR A 44 13.39 33.54 19.42
CA THR A 44 11.94 33.40 19.64
C THR A 44 11.37 32.43 18.62
N THR A 45 10.88 31.27 19.09
CA THR A 45 10.37 30.20 18.24
C THR A 45 9.33 30.77 17.28
N PRO A 46 9.55 30.70 15.95
CA PRO A 46 8.53 31.08 14.98
C PRO A 46 7.26 30.31 15.33
N SER A 47 6.13 31.02 15.43
CA SER A 47 4.84 30.39 15.65
C SER A 47 4.61 29.35 14.54
N LYS A 48 4.75 28.07 14.87
CA LYS A 48 4.46 26.97 13.96
C LYS A 48 3.00 27.09 13.58
N THR A 49 2.72 27.45 12.33
CA THR A 49 1.36 27.54 11.81
C THR A 49 0.91 26.13 11.45
N TYR A 50 0.04 25.56 12.28
CA TYR A 50 -0.55 24.25 12.05
C TYR A 50 -1.84 24.34 11.21
N VAL A 51 -2.19 23.26 10.53
CA VAL A 51 -3.52 23.14 9.91
C VAL A 51 -4.61 23.24 10.99
N SER A 52 -5.74 23.83 10.63
CA SER A 52 -6.90 23.91 11.52
C SER A 52 -7.48 22.52 11.77
N GLY A 53 -7.89 22.26 13.02
CA GLY A 53 -8.43 20.97 13.43
C GLY A 53 -8.68 20.91 14.93
N ASN A 54 -9.11 19.74 15.41
CA ASN A 54 -9.44 19.50 16.80
C ASN A 54 -8.74 18.26 17.33
N THR A 55 -8.27 18.32 18.58
CA THR A 55 -7.84 17.12 19.31
C THR A 55 -9.04 16.53 20.05
N VAL A 56 -9.29 15.24 19.85
CA VAL A 56 -10.36 14.47 20.49
C VAL A 56 -9.74 13.39 21.36
N GLN A 57 -10.20 13.29 22.61
CA GLN A 57 -9.71 12.31 23.58
C GLN A 57 -10.66 11.12 23.64
N SER A 58 -10.13 9.96 23.98
CA SER A 58 -10.90 8.76 24.31
C SER A 58 -11.87 9.07 25.46
N GLY A 59 -13.12 8.63 25.32
CA GLY A 59 -14.19 8.94 26.26
C GLY A 59 -14.92 10.27 26.02
N SER A 60 -14.48 11.10 25.07
CA SER A 60 -15.31 12.21 24.59
C SER A 60 -16.46 11.70 23.72
N ALA A 61 -17.62 12.35 23.80
CA ALA A 61 -18.72 12.09 22.89
C ALA A 61 -18.27 12.38 21.45
N GLY A 62 -18.26 11.36 20.60
CA GLY A 62 -17.78 11.48 19.21
C GLY A 62 -16.32 11.06 18.98
N TYR A 63 -15.65 10.48 19.98
CA TYR A 63 -14.39 9.78 19.74
C TYR A 63 -14.61 8.60 18.78
N ILE A 64 -13.86 8.58 17.68
CA ILE A 64 -13.84 7.47 16.72
C ILE A 64 -12.58 6.66 17.01
N GLU A 65 -12.76 5.40 17.38
CA GLU A 65 -11.65 4.48 17.66
C GLU A 65 -10.75 4.32 16.43
N TYR A 66 -9.49 3.96 16.67
CA TYR A 66 -8.60 3.60 15.58
C TYR A 66 -9.16 2.33 14.91
N PRO A 67 -9.31 2.31 13.57
CA PRO A 67 -9.86 1.17 12.86
C PRO A 67 -9.07 -0.13 13.09
N THR A 68 -9.70 -1.15 13.66
CA THR A 68 -9.02 -2.40 14.09
C THR A 68 -9.10 -3.53 13.06
N GLU A 69 -10.10 -3.52 12.18
CA GLU A 69 -10.39 -4.60 11.23
C GLU A 69 -10.33 -4.12 9.77
N ASP A 70 -9.16 -3.73 9.28
CA ASP A 70 -8.93 -3.59 7.84
C ASP A 70 -7.87 -4.57 7.32
N VAL A 71 -8.18 -5.18 6.19
CA VAL A 71 -7.23 -5.96 5.43
C VAL A 71 -6.31 -5.02 4.67
N GLY A 72 -5.04 -5.07 5.03
CA GLY A 72 -4.02 -4.10 4.64
C GLY A 72 -3.32 -3.64 5.90
N GLN A 73 -2.06 -4.04 6.04
CA GLN A 73 -1.28 -3.95 7.27
C GLN A 73 -1.46 -2.58 7.97
N GLY A 74 -2.01 -2.64 9.18
CA GLY A 74 -2.40 -1.45 9.92
C GLY A 74 -2.67 -1.68 11.40
N TYR A 75 -2.23 -2.81 11.98
CA TYR A 75 -2.39 -3.10 13.42
C TYR A 75 -1.57 -2.16 14.34
N TYR A 76 -0.93 -1.14 13.77
CA TYR A 76 0.12 -0.38 14.42
C TYR A 76 -0.36 0.59 15.50
N CYS A 77 -1.63 1.02 15.43
CA CYS A 77 -2.28 1.80 16.49
C CYS A 77 -3.33 1.00 17.28
N ASN A 78 -3.52 -0.29 16.99
CA ASN A 78 -4.54 -1.08 17.66
C ASN A 78 -4.20 -1.23 19.16
N GLY A 79 -5.08 -0.72 20.03
CA GLY A 79 -5.00 -0.87 21.49
C GLY A 79 -4.13 0.15 22.25
N SER A 80 -3.55 1.16 21.58
CA SER A 80 -2.66 2.14 22.23
C SER A 80 -3.04 3.60 22.01
N SER A 81 -3.95 3.91 21.09
CA SER A 81 -4.39 5.30 20.87
C SER A 81 -5.46 5.71 21.86
N ASP A 82 -5.22 6.77 22.62
CA ASP A 82 -6.20 7.35 23.54
C ASP A 82 -6.65 8.75 23.12
N LYS A 83 -6.14 9.25 22.00
CA LYS A 83 -6.53 10.51 21.38
C LYS A 83 -6.22 10.53 19.88
N TYR A 84 -6.82 11.49 19.19
CA TYR A 84 -6.40 11.86 17.84
C TYR A 84 -6.50 13.37 17.63
N PHE A 85 -5.75 13.87 16.64
CA PHE A 85 -6.01 15.18 16.05
C PHE A 85 -6.66 14.99 14.68
N GLU A 86 -7.70 15.76 14.39
CA GLU A 86 -8.40 15.72 13.12
C GLU A 86 -8.41 17.10 12.46
N SER A 87 -7.92 17.15 11.24
CA SER A 87 -8.06 18.28 10.31
C SER A 87 -9.10 17.99 9.24
N GLU A 88 -9.19 18.84 8.21
CA GLU A 88 -10.10 18.64 7.07
C GLU A 88 -9.88 17.28 6.37
N PHE A 89 -8.63 16.87 6.14
CA PHE A 89 -8.31 15.69 5.33
C PHE A 89 -7.52 14.59 6.06
N VAL A 90 -7.05 14.85 7.28
CA VAL A 90 -6.16 13.93 8.00
C VAL A 90 -6.67 13.69 9.41
N ARG A 91 -6.60 12.44 9.88
CA ARG A 91 -6.78 12.09 11.28
C ARG A 91 -5.54 11.37 11.79
N VAL A 92 -4.87 11.94 12.79
CA VAL A 92 -3.63 11.43 13.37
C VAL A 92 -3.94 10.82 14.74
N TYR A 93 -3.74 9.52 14.89
CA TYR A 93 -3.91 8.79 16.15
C TYR A 93 -2.57 8.64 16.87
N ALA A 94 -2.58 8.74 18.20
CA ALA A 94 -1.42 8.47 19.04
C ALA A 94 -1.84 8.09 20.47
N ASN A 95 -0.89 7.61 21.26
CA ASN A 95 -1.03 7.43 22.71
C ASN A 95 -0.97 8.78 23.46
N SER A 96 -1.26 8.78 24.76
CA SER A 96 -1.32 10.01 25.58
C SER A 96 0.02 10.70 25.74
N ALA A 97 1.13 9.95 25.66
CA ALA A 97 2.48 10.46 25.85
C ALA A 97 2.88 11.40 24.70
N VAL A 98 2.39 11.15 23.47
CA VAL A 98 2.68 12.02 22.32
C VAL A 98 2.03 13.39 22.48
N GLY A 99 2.80 14.48 22.34
CA GLY A 99 2.28 15.84 22.51
C GLY A 99 1.26 16.24 21.44
N ASN A 100 0.30 17.13 21.77
CA ASN A 100 -0.65 17.66 20.78
C ASN A 100 0.05 18.38 19.62
N ASN A 101 1.19 19.02 19.89
CA ASN A 101 1.99 19.69 18.86
C ASN A 101 2.52 18.70 17.80
N ASP A 102 2.81 17.46 18.17
CA ASP A 102 3.29 16.43 17.24
C ASP A 102 2.15 15.90 16.37
N LEU A 103 0.98 15.66 16.98
CA LEU A 103 -0.24 15.34 16.24
C LEU A 103 -0.56 16.41 15.19
N MET A 104 -0.50 17.68 15.58
CA MET A 104 -0.75 18.82 14.70
C MET A 104 0.34 18.99 13.63
N ALA A 105 1.61 18.79 13.99
CA ALA A 105 2.73 18.86 13.04
C ALA A 105 2.62 17.77 11.97
N VAL A 106 2.31 16.55 12.37
CA VAL A 106 2.11 15.42 11.46
C VAL A 106 0.88 15.63 10.57
N ALA A 107 -0.24 16.08 11.13
CA ALA A 107 -1.42 16.42 10.33
C ALA A 107 -1.10 17.51 9.29
N THR A 108 -0.32 18.51 9.70
CA THR A 108 0.09 19.62 8.82
C THR A 108 0.97 19.14 7.68
N ILE A 109 2.01 18.36 7.97
CA ILE A 109 2.92 17.90 6.92
C ILE A 109 2.21 16.93 5.97
N VAL A 110 1.37 16.02 6.46
CA VAL A 110 0.62 15.09 5.62
C VAL A 110 -0.34 15.87 4.73
N GLN A 111 -1.21 16.71 5.30
CA GLN A 111 -2.21 17.46 4.55
C GLN A 111 -1.60 18.37 3.48
N ASN A 112 -0.51 19.08 3.81
CA ASN A 112 0.15 19.99 2.86
C ASN A 112 0.83 19.26 1.69
N ASN A 113 1.13 17.97 1.83
CA ASN A 113 1.81 17.19 0.79
C ASN A 113 0.86 16.29 -0.01
N MET A 114 -0.39 16.07 0.43
CA MET A 114 -1.38 15.24 -0.27
C MET A 114 -1.55 15.64 -1.74
N SER A 115 -1.93 16.90 -2.01
CA SER A 115 -2.19 17.36 -3.38
C SER A 115 -0.97 17.23 -4.29
N PHE A 116 0.24 17.42 -3.75
CA PHE A 116 1.47 17.26 -4.51
C PHE A 116 1.69 15.78 -4.87
N SER A 117 1.69 14.90 -3.87
CA SER A 117 1.96 13.47 -4.08
C SER A 117 0.94 12.85 -5.03
N TYR A 118 -0.33 13.20 -4.88
CA TYR A 118 -1.41 12.66 -5.71
C TYR A 118 -1.29 13.18 -7.14
N GLY A 119 -1.05 14.48 -7.31
CA GLY A 119 -0.86 15.09 -8.62
C GLY A 119 0.34 14.53 -9.39
N LYS A 120 1.41 14.12 -8.70
CA LYS A 120 2.58 13.48 -9.32
C LYS A 120 2.27 12.12 -9.95
N MET A 121 1.22 11.46 -9.49
CA MET A 121 0.72 10.22 -10.06
C MET A 121 -0.48 10.42 -10.99
N ASN A 122 -0.78 11.68 -11.37
CA ASN A 122 -1.94 12.08 -12.17
C ASN A 122 -3.29 11.79 -11.49
N PHE A 123 -3.33 11.85 -10.15
CA PHE A 123 -4.55 11.77 -9.35
C PHE A 123 -4.88 13.10 -8.67
N THR A 124 -6.15 13.28 -8.35
CA THR A 124 -6.65 14.34 -7.49
C THR A 124 -7.10 13.75 -6.15
N THR A 125 -7.24 14.59 -5.12
CA THR A 125 -7.86 14.16 -3.85
C THR A 125 -9.28 13.65 -4.07
N ALA A 126 -10.01 14.23 -5.03
CA ALA A 126 -11.36 13.79 -5.38
C ALA A 126 -11.36 12.39 -6.04
N SER A 127 -10.47 12.16 -7.00
CA SER A 127 -10.37 10.85 -7.66
C SER A 127 -9.95 9.76 -6.68
N LEU A 128 -9.10 10.07 -5.69
CA LEU A 128 -8.76 9.08 -4.65
C LEU A 128 -9.94 8.69 -3.79
N LYS A 129 -10.89 9.60 -3.52
CA LYS A 129 -12.14 9.23 -2.83
C LYS A 129 -13.00 8.27 -3.67
N GLU A 130 -12.91 8.32 -4.99
CA GLU A 130 -13.56 7.35 -5.88
C GLU A 130 -12.87 5.97 -5.84
N PHE A 131 -11.55 5.94 -5.65
CA PHE A 131 -10.76 4.69 -5.58
C PHE A 131 -10.68 4.09 -4.17
N MET A 132 -10.99 4.84 -3.11
CA MET A 132 -11.04 4.31 -1.75
C MET A 132 -12.33 3.51 -1.55
N PRO A 133 -12.27 2.22 -1.20
CA PRO A 133 -13.43 1.45 -0.77
C PRO A 133 -14.23 2.22 0.28
N GLN A 134 -15.54 2.34 0.03
CA GLN A 134 -16.43 3.04 0.95
C GLN A 134 -16.59 2.32 2.30
N TYR A 135 -16.29 1.01 2.34
CA TYR A 135 -16.37 0.15 3.51
C TYR A 135 -15.07 -0.65 3.68
N ALA A 136 -14.75 -1.01 4.92
CA ALA A 136 -13.61 -1.88 5.22
C ALA A 136 -13.70 -3.20 4.41
N PRO A 137 -12.72 -3.51 3.54
CA PRO A 137 -12.77 -4.73 2.74
C PRO A 137 -12.61 -6.04 3.52
N THR A 138 -12.49 -5.99 4.85
CA THR A 138 -12.34 -7.17 5.71
C THR A 138 -13.54 -8.11 5.59
N ILE A 139 -14.75 -7.57 5.50
CA ILE A 139 -15.96 -8.38 5.29
C ILE A 139 -15.89 -9.10 3.94
N ALA A 140 -15.52 -8.39 2.87
CA ALA A 140 -15.34 -8.96 1.54
C ALA A 140 -14.20 -10.01 1.49
N ASN A 141 -13.07 -9.75 2.14
CA ASN A 141 -11.94 -10.66 2.19
C ASN A 141 -12.25 -11.90 3.04
N ARG A 142 -12.91 -11.75 4.19
CA ARG A 142 -13.34 -12.90 5.00
C ARG A 142 -14.34 -13.77 4.21
N PHE A 143 -15.22 -13.15 3.42
CA PHE A 143 -16.11 -13.87 2.52
C PHE A 143 -15.34 -14.68 1.45
N LEU A 144 -14.30 -14.10 0.84
CA LEU A 144 -13.46 -14.83 -0.12
C LEU A 144 -12.66 -15.96 0.53
N GLN A 145 -12.12 -15.74 1.73
CA GLN A 145 -11.47 -16.79 2.51
C GLN A 145 -12.42 -17.95 2.83
N THR A 146 -13.68 -17.69 3.19
CA THR A 146 -14.67 -18.76 3.41
C THR A 146 -15.00 -19.56 2.14
N ASN A 147 -14.89 -18.95 0.94
CA ASN A 147 -15.12 -19.63 -0.33
C ASN A 147 -13.94 -20.51 -0.77
N GLU A 148 -12.70 -20.15 -0.44
CA GLU A 148 -11.53 -21.01 -0.68
C GLU A 148 -11.62 -22.36 0.07
N TYR A 149 -12.41 -22.42 1.16
CA TYR A 149 -12.63 -23.65 1.93
C TYR A 149 -13.68 -24.62 1.36
N ASN A 150 -14.17 -24.39 0.12
CA ASN A 150 -14.90 -25.40 -0.66
C ASN A 150 -16.19 -25.92 0.01
N ASP A 151 -16.86 -25.07 0.80
CA ASP A 151 -18.17 -25.41 1.34
C ASP A 151 -19.25 -25.11 0.29
N GLU A 152 -19.78 -26.16 -0.33
CA GLU A 152 -20.83 -26.11 -1.35
C GLU A 152 -22.10 -25.38 -0.83
N LEU A 153 -22.27 -25.30 0.50
CA LEU A 153 -23.29 -24.49 1.17
C LEU A 153 -22.99 -22.99 1.13
N ALA A 154 -21.74 -22.57 1.38
CA ALA A 154 -21.34 -21.16 1.26
C ALA A 154 -21.46 -20.70 -0.21
N TYR A 155 -21.04 -21.56 -1.15
CA TYR A 155 -21.15 -21.31 -2.58
C TYR A 155 -22.60 -21.24 -3.11
N ASN A 156 -23.53 -22.04 -2.61
CA ASN A 156 -24.91 -21.94 -3.10
C ASN A 156 -25.68 -20.80 -2.42
N TYR A 157 -25.44 -20.53 -1.13
CA TYR A 157 -26.29 -19.62 -0.37
C TYR A 157 -25.88 -18.16 -0.49
N VAL A 158 -24.58 -17.85 -0.51
CA VAL A 158 -24.13 -16.45 -0.63
C VAL A 158 -24.39 -15.90 -2.03
N TYR A 159 -24.12 -16.73 -3.03
CA TYR A 159 -24.30 -16.36 -4.43
C TYR A 159 -25.77 -16.27 -4.83
N THR A 160 -26.65 -17.16 -4.36
CA THR A 160 -28.09 -17.08 -4.72
C THR A 160 -28.94 -16.23 -3.75
N GLY A 161 -28.44 -15.96 -2.54
CA GLY A 161 -29.17 -15.27 -1.48
C GLY A 161 -28.96 -13.76 -1.44
N ILE A 162 -27.71 -13.31 -1.57
CA ILE A 162 -27.34 -11.88 -1.47
C ILE A 162 -27.39 -11.19 -2.85
N HIS A 163 -27.16 -11.93 -3.94
CA HIS A 163 -26.94 -11.36 -5.27
C HIS A 163 -27.74 -12.08 -6.36
N LYS A 164 -29.07 -11.97 -6.31
CA LYS A 164 -30.00 -12.62 -7.25
C LYS A 164 -29.94 -12.07 -8.67
N ASP A 165 -29.31 -10.92 -8.84
CA ASP A 165 -29.13 -10.17 -10.08
C ASP A 165 -27.90 -10.62 -10.88
N LEU A 166 -26.98 -11.37 -10.27
CA LEU A 166 -25.78 -11.87 -10.92
C LEU A 166 -25.95 -13.35 -11.32
N ASP A 167 -25.57 -13.71 -12.55
CA ASP A 167 -25.59 -15.10 -13.04
C ASP A 167 -24.32 -15.85 -12.63
N TRP A 168 -24.25 -16.19 -11.35
CA TRP A 168 -23.09 -16.84 -10.74
C TRP A 168 -22.70 -18.18 -11.35
N LYS A 169 -23.64 -18.89 -11.97
CA LYS A 169 -23.36 -20.17 -12.63
C LYS A 169 -22.54 -20.01 -13.91
N SER A 170 -22.57 -18.81 -14.49
CA SER A 170 -21.81 -18.47 -15.70
C SER A 170 -20.45 -17.84 -15.39
N MET A 171 -20.23 -17.42 -14.14
CA MET A 171 -19.03 -16.73 -13.70
C MET A 171 -17.87 -17.71 -13.46
N THR A 172 -16.68 -17.32 -13.90
CA THR A 172 -15.43 -18.01 -13.56
C THR A 172 -15.06 -17.74 -12.10
N ALA A 173 -14.15 -18.54 -11.54
CA ALA A 173 -13.59 -18.27 -10.19
C ALA A 173 -12.99 -16.85 -10.10
N SER A 174 -12.38 -16.39 -11.19
CA SER A 174 -11.90 -15.01 -11.35
C SER A 174 -13.03 -13.99 -11.28
N ASP A 175 -14.10 -14.16 -12.07
CA ASP A 175 -15.25 -13.22 -12.06
C ASP A 175 -15.88 -13.11 -10.66
N VAL A 176 -15.87 -14.20 -9.91
CA VAL A 176 -16.32 -14.25 -8.52
C VAL A 176 -15.38 -13.47 -7.59
N ILE A 177 -14.08 -13.79 -7.62
CA ILE A 177 -13.06 -13.14 -6.79
C ILE A 177 -13.02 -11.62 -7.03
N TYR A 178 -13.27 -11.19 -8.26
CA TYR A 178 -13.22 -9.78 -8.67
C TYR A 178 -14.56 -9.05 -8.53
N GLY A 179 -15.68 -9.71 -8.83
CA GLY A 179 -16.99 -9.08 -8.81
C GLY A 179 -17.52 -8.79 -7.40
N ILE A 180 -17.16 -9.61 -6.41
CA ILE A 180 -17.63 -9.48 -5.03
C ILE A 180 -17.17 -8.17 -4.36
N PRO A 181 -15.87 -7.84 -4.33
CA PRO A 181 -15.41 -6.59 -3.71
C PRO A 181 -15.86 -5.35 -4.48
N ASP A 182 -15.94 -5.41 -5.81
CA ASP A 182 -16.46 -4.33 -6.66
C ASP A 182 -17.93 -4.06 -6.33
N HIS A 183 -18.73 -5.11 -6.28
CA HIS A 183 -20.13 -5.01 -5.92
C HIS A 183 -20.30 -4.49 -4.50
N TYR A 184 -19.58 -5.04 -3.51
CA TYR A 184 -19.65 -4.58 -2.12
C TYR A 184 -19.31 -3.09 -1.98
N GLN A 185 -18.37 -2.58 -2.77
CA GLN A 185 -18.03 -1.15 -2.80
C GLN A 185 -19.08 -0.28 -3.51
N SER A 186 -19.88 -0.86 -4.41
CA SER A 186 -20.99 -0.18 -5.08
C SER A 186 -22.25 -0.05 -4.22
N LEU A 187 -22.34 -0.79 -3.11
CA LEU A 187 -23.49 -0.76 -2.22
C LEU A 187 -23.62 0.58 -1.50
N ASP A 188 -24.85 1.02 -1.29
CA ASP A 188 -25.12 2.07 -0.32
C ASP A 188 -24.89 1.54 1.11
N THR A 189 -24.96 2.43 2.10
CA THR A 189 -24.62 2.06 3.48
C THR A 189 -25.56 0.99 4.03
N GLN A 190 -26.84 1.01 3.66
CA GLN A 190 -27.78 0.00 4.12
C GLN A 190 -27.50 -1.34 3.44
N GLY A 191 -27.21 -1.36 2.14
CA GLY A 191 -26.85 -2.57 1.41
C GLY A 191 -25.56 -3.22 1.93
N ALA A 192 -24.55 -2.42 2.28
CA ALA A 192 -23.33 -2.92 2.90
C ALA A 192 -23.61 -3.52 4.30
N ILE A 193 -24.44 -2.85 5.11
CA ILE A 193 -24.90 -3.35 6.41
C ILE A 193 -25.69 -4.64 6.26
N ASP A 194 -26.67 -4.69 5.36
CA ASP A 194 -27.52 -5.86 5.13
C ASP A 194 -26.67 -7.05 4.65
N THR A 195 -25.72 -6.81 3.74
CA THR A 195 -24.76 -7.81 3.27
C THR A 195 -23.94 -8.36 4.42
N ALA A 196 -23.38 -7.48 5.27
CA ALA A 196 -22.61 -7.91 6.43
C ALA A 196 -23.45 -8.67 7.46
N LEU A 197 -24.68 -8.22 7.74
CA LEU A 197 -25.58 -8.90 8.69
C LEU A 197 -25.96 -10.30 8.21
N ILE A 198 -26.25 -10.48 6.91
CA ILE A 198 -26.51 -11.80 6.33
C ILE A 198 -25.28 -12.70 6.49
N LEU A 199 -24.08 -12.16 6.27
CA LEU A 199 -22.84 -12.90 6.46
C LEU A 199 -22.61 -13.25 7.94
N THR A 200 -22.82 -12.32 8.86
CA THR A 200 -22.66 -12.50 10.30
C THR A 200 -23.67 -13.47 10.92
N GLU A 201 -24.93 -13.47 10.45
CA GLU A 201 -25.95 -14.43 10.91
C GLU A 201 -25.57 -15.88 10.55
N LYS A 202 -24.88 -16.07 9.42
CA LYS A 202 -24.54 -17.39 8.89
C LYS A 202 -23.17 -17.89 9.33
N PHE A 203 -22.21 -17.00 9.48
CA PHE A 203 -20.86 -17.33 9.92
C PHE A 203 -20.64 -16.75 11.32
N SER A 204 -20.73 -17.59 12.34
CA SER A 204 -20.48 -17.19 13.73
C SER A 204 -19.09 -16.59 13.94
N GLU A 205 -18.14 -16.87 13.04
CA GLU A 205 -16.79 -16.28 13.02
C GLU A 205 -16.77 -14.80 12.57
N LEU A 206 -17.87 -14.32 12.00
CA LEU A 206 -18.11 -12.93 11.60
C LEU A 206 -19.00 -12.18 12.62
N SER A 207 -19.36 -12.81 13.73
CA SER A 207 -20.09 -12.15 14.82
C SER A 207 -19.22 -11.08 15.47
N GLY A 208 -19.68 -9.83 15.45
CA GLY A 208 -18.96 -8.69 16.01
C GLY A 208 -18.15 -7.87 14.99
N THR A 209 -18.07 -8.29 13.72
CA THR A 209 -17.47 -7.45 12.67
C THR A 209 -18.40 -6.27 12.39
N GLU A 210 -17.99 -5.07 12.79
CA GLU A 210 -18.72 -3.85 12.46
C GLU A 210 -18.58 -3.52 10.97
N VAL A 211 -19.67 -3.08 10.34
CA VAL A 211 -19.61 -2.44 9.02
C VAL A 211 -19.06 -1.05 9.20
N GLU A 212 -17.73 -0.97 9.22
CA GLU A 212 -17.05 0.31 9.31
C GLU A 212 -17.08 0.99 7.94
N LYS A 213 -17.87 2.07 7.85
CA LYS A 213 -17.72 3.03 6.75
C LYS A 213 -16.33 3.63 6.87
N ARG A 214 -15.56 3.52 5.79
CA ARG A 214 -14.19 4.02 5.78
C ARG A 214 -14.19 5.53 6.01
N SER A 215 -13.22 5.98 6.81
CA SER A 215 -12.93 7.40 6.97
C SER A 215 -12.66 8.06 5.61
N ASP A 216 -13.25 9.23 5.38
CA ASP A 216 -12.97 10.06 4.20
C ASP A 216 -11.65 10.85 4.31
N LYS A 217 -10.90 10.58 5.39
CA LYS A 217 -9.60 11.17 5.73
C LYS A 217 -8.48 10.15 5.62
N VAL A 218 -7.29 10.63 5.30
CA VAL A 218 -6.05 9.87 5.43
C VAL A 218 -5.82 9.62 6.92
N ILE A 219 -5.76 8.35 7.30
CA ILE A 219 -5.50 7.96 8.68
C ILE A 219 -3.99 7.86 8.88
N VAL A 220 -3.48 8.55 9.90
CA VAL A 220 -2.07 8.49 10.28
C VAL A 220 -1.96 7.89 11.67
N CYS A 221 -1.15 6.85 11.82
CA CYS A 221 -0.84 6.26 13.11
C CYS A 221 0.56 6.70 13.56
N LEU A 222 0.67 7.34 14.73
CA LEU A 222 1.95 7.53 15.42
C LEU A 222 2.20 6.33 16.33
N ALA A 223 2.98 5.39 15.82
CA ALA A 223 3.16 4.08 16.41
C ALA A 223 4.42 4.04 17.28
N GLY A 224 4.25 3.87 18.60
CA GLY A 224 5.37 3.82 19.55
C GLY A 224 6.32 2.62 19.38
N HIS A 225 5.99 1.61 18.56
CA HIS A 225 6.90 0.50 18.23
C HIS A 225 7.70 0.74 16.94
N MET A 226 7.36 1.77 16.15
CA MET A 226 8.18 2.20 15.02
C MET A 226 9.47 2.84 15.54
N ASN A 227 10.53 2.79 14.74
CA ASN A 227 11.86 3.21 15.16
C ASN A 227 12.67 3.75 13.98
N LYS A 228 13.90 4.20 14.20
CA LYS A 228 14.75 4.79 13.16
C LYS A 228 15.00 3.90 11.93
N SER A 229 14.85 2.58 12.06
CA SER A 229 15.01 1.63 10.95
C SER A 229 13.71 1.38 10.16
N ARG A 230 12.57 1.75 10.74
CA ARG A 230 11.22 1.68 10.14
C ARG A 230 10.41 2.84 10.70
N PHE A 231 10.74 4.05 10.26
CA PHE A 231 10.17 5.27 10.83
C PHE A 231 8.94 5.75 10.08
N ALA A 232 8.71 5.25 8.86
CA ALA A 232 7.57 5.62 8.05
C ALA A 232 7.12 4.45 7.16
N GLU A 233 5.81 4.39 6.88
CA GLU A 233 5.19 3.39 6.01
C GLU A 233 3.86 3.90 5.46
N GLY A 234 3.72 3.97 4.14
CA GLY A 234 2.46 4.11 3.46
C GLY A 234 1.62 2.86 3.66
N THR A 235 0.32 3.02 3.83
CA THR A 235 -0.62 1.92 3.99
C THR A 235 -1.84 2.13 3.12
N PHE A 236 -2.69 1.11 3.10
CA PHE A 236 -3.99 1.24 2.49
C PHE A 236 -4.82 2.36 3.14
N ARG A 237 -4.76 2.61 4.47
CA ARG A 237 -5.59 3.65 5.11
C ARG A 237 -4.97 5.04 5.15
N GLY A 238 -3.66 5.12 4.99
CA GLY A 238 -2.91 6.36 5.04
C GLY A 238 -1.47 6.05 5.38
N LEU A 239 -0.98 6.46 6.53
CA LEU A 239 0.43 6.35 6.90
C LEU A 239 0.61 5.79 8.32
N ASN A 240 1.68 5.06 8.56
CA ASN A 240 2.22 4.85 9.90
C ASN A 240 3.54 5.59 10.01
N PHE A 241 3.73 6.33 11.10
CA PHE A 241 4.97 7.01 11.41
C PHE A 241 5.44 6.61 12.81
N ALA A 242 6.76 6.62 13.00
CA ALA A 242 7.32 6.76 14.33
C ALA A 242 6.87 8.09 14.95
N GLU A 243 6.84 8.13 16.27
CA GLU A 243 6.62 9.38 16.98
C GLU A 243 7.76 10.37 16.62
N PRO A 244 7.49 11.67 16.42
CA PRO A 244 8.53 12.63 16.02
C PRO A 244 9.74 12.71 16.97
N GLU A 245 9.53 12.44 18.27
CA GLU A 245 10.62 12.34 19.25
C GLU A 245 11.53 11.11 19.01
N THR A 246 10.99 10.04 18.44
CA THR A 246 11.75 8.83 18.06
C THR A 246 12.54 9.08 16.77
N ASP A 247 11.92 9.75 15.80
CA ASP A 247 12.55 10.08 14.53
C ASP A 247 11.95 11.35 13.88
N SER A 248 12.73 12.42 13.82
CA SER A 248 12.28 13.71 13.28
C SER A 248 12.03 13.69 11.76
N ARG A 249 12.54 12.68 11.04
CA ARG A 249 12.37 12.56 9.58
C ARG A 249 10.90 12.43 9.18
N VAL A 250 10.02 11.98 10.08
CA VAL A 250 8.56 11.94 9.85
C VAL A 250 7.96 13.33 9.61
N LEU A 251 8.66 14.40 10.02
CA LEU A 251 8.25 15.79 9.77
C LEU A 251 8.89 16.38 8.51
N GLU A 252 9.73 15.62 7.81
CA GLU A 252 10.31 16.06 6.55
C GLU A 252 9.36 15.76 5.39
N SER A 253 9.14 16.78 4.54
CA SER A 253 8.24 16.70 3.40
C SER A 253 8.59 15.56 2.44
N VAL A 254 9.88 15.26 2.26
CA VAL A 254 10.33 14.25 1.29
C VAL A 254 9.86 12.85 1.66
N TYR A 255 10.01 12.43 2.92
CA TYR A 255 9.55 11.12 3.39
C TYR A 255 8.03 11.05 3.51
N THR A 256 7.37 12.14 3.92
CA THR A 256 5.91 12.20 3.91
C THR A 256 5.35 12.03 2.49
N LYS A 257 5.96 12.68 1.49
CA LYS A 257 5.56 12.53 0.09
C LYS A 257 5.76 11.11 -0.41
N HIS A 258 6.88 10.47 -0.05
CA HIS A 258 7.22 9.08 -0.37
C HIS A 258 6.12 8.13 0.11
N GLU A 259 5.76 8.20 1.39
CA GLU A 259 4.73 7.30 1.93
C GLU A 259 3.32 7.63 1.38
N LEU A 260 3.04 8.90 1.07
CA LEU A 260 1.79 9.26 0.39
C LEU A 260 1.71 8.69 -1.04
N ILE A 261 2.84 8.54 -1.73
CA ILE A 261 2.89 7.85 -3.04
C ILE A 261 2.57 6.37 -2.85
N HIS A 262 3.15 5.70 -1.85
CA HIS A 262 2.76 4.32 -1.53
C HIS A 262 1.27 4.19 -1.17
N HIS A 263 0.73 5.14 -0.41
CA HIS A 263 -0.70 5.17 -0.11
C HIS A 263 -1.54 5.22 -1.41
N VAL A 264 -1.17 6.07 -2.37
CA VAL A 264 -1.84 6.14 -3.68
C VAL A 264 -1.65 4.87 -4.48
N GLN A 265 -0.43 4.32 -4.55
CA GLN A 265 -0.17 3.04 -5.22
C GLN A 265 -1.11 1.97 -4.69
N MET A 266 -1.27 1.89 -3.37
CA MET A 266 -2.20 0.96 -2.72
C MET A 266 -3.67 1.26 -2.97
N GLN A 267 -4.07 2.53 -3.11
CA GLN A 267 -5.46 2.88 -3.49
C GLN A 267 -5.74 2.52 -4.93
N HIS A 268 -4.80 2.83 -5.83
CA HIS A 268 -4.90 2.49 -7.25
C HIS A 268 -4.89 0.98 -7.49
N TYR A 269 -4.34 0.21 -6.55
CA TYR A 269 -4.22 -1.24 -6.60
C TYR A 269 -5.50 -2.01 -6.21
N ARG A 270 -6.54 -1.37 -5.64
CA ARG A 270 -7.87 -2.02 -5.52
C ARG A 270 -8.76 -1.56 -6.70
N VAL A 271 -9.47 -2.43 -7.41
CA VAL A 271 -10.23 -3.61 -6.97
C VAL A 271 -10.19 -4.75 -8.03
N THR A 272 -9.07 -5.47 -8.18
CA THR A 272 -9.01 -6.58 -9.16
C THR A 272 -8.55 -7.91 -8.58
N ASP A 273 -8.54 -8.12 -7.26
CA ASP A 273 -8.17 -9.44 -6.72
C ASP A 273 -8.86 -9.90 -5.43
N GLY A 274 -9.87 -9.19 -4.92
CA GLY A 274 -10.62 -9.62 -3.72
C GLY A 274 -9.85 -9.94 -2.43
N SER A 275 -8.55 -9.94 -2.52
CA SER A 275 -7.55 -10.18 -1.53
C SER A 275 -6.64 -8.96 -1.57
N VAL A 276 -6.04 -8.65 -0.43
CA VAL A 276 -5.12 -7.51 -0.30
C VAL A 276 -3.74 -7.95 -0.71
N ILE A 277 -3.65 -8.65 -1.83
CA ILE A 277 -2.38 -9.03 -2.44
C ILE A 277 -1.89 -7.79 -3.18
N GLY A 278 -1.52 -6.77 -2.39
CA GLY A 278 -1.16 -5.40 -2.77
C GLY A 278 0.00 -5.30 -3.76
N ILE A 279 0.57 -4.10 -3.85
CA ILE A 279 1.84 -3.72 -4.52
C ILE A 279 2.98 -4.78 -4.46
N TYR A 280 2.89 -5.80 -3.62
CA TYR A 280 3.76 -6.97 -3.47
C TYR A 280 3.89 -7.85 -4.73
N ASN A 281 2.94 -7.83 -5.67
CA ASN A 281 3.09 -8.53 -6.96
C ASN A 281 3.90 -7.72 -7.99
N LEU A 282 4.19 -6.45 -7.68
CA LEU A 282 5.03 -5.61 -8.51
C LEU A 282 6.50 -5.73 -8.09
N PRO A 283 7.44 -5.57 -9.03
CA PRO A 283 8.85 -5.50 -8.69
C PRO A 283 9.11 -4.35 -7.71
N TYR A 284 9.93 -4.63 -6.70
CA TYR A 284 10.29 -3.67 -5.66
C TYR A 284 10.90 -2.39 -6.25
N TRP A 285 11.71 -2.51 -7.32
CA TRP A 285 12.32 -1.37 -8.00
C TRP A 285 11.29 -0.41 -8.59
N LEU A 286 10.13 -0.91 -9.03
CA LEU A 286 9.06 -0.08 -9.60
C LEU A 286 8.32 0.66 -8.48
N VAL A 287 7.92 -0.08 -7.44
CA VAL A 287 7.16 0.43 -6.30
C VAL A 287 7.94 1.50 -5.56
N GLU A 288 9.16 1.18 -5.13
CA GLU A 288 10.02 2.12 -4.42
C GLU A 288 10.60 3.17 -5.35
N GLY A 289 10.99 2.81 -6.57
CA GLY A 289 11.55 3.76 -7.53
C GLY A 289 10.57 4.89 -7.89
N GLN A 290 9.29 4.56 -8.03
CA GLN A 290 8.24 5.57 -8.21
C GLN A 290 8.16 6.50 -6.99
N ALA A 291 8.17 5.95 -5.78
CA ALA A 291 8.08 6.72 -4.55
C ALA A 291 9.31 7.63 -4.34
N VAL A 292 10.53 7.11 -4.55
CA VAL A 292 11.79 7.86 -4.49
C VAL A 292 11.77 9.02 -5.48
N TYR A 293 11.50 8.73 -6.76
CA TYR A 293 11.59 9.74 -7.81
C TYR A 293 10.50 10.82 -7.70
N LEU A 294 9.24 10.43 -7.47
CA LEU A 294 8.12 11.38 -7.43
C LEU A 294 8.08 12.20 -6.13
N SER A 295 8.63 11.67 -5.02
CA SER A 295 8.74 12.41 -3.75
C SER A 295 9.86 13.46 -3.77
N GLY A 296 10.82 13.31 -4.68
CA GLY A 296 12.00 14.17 -4.78
C GLY A 296 13.14 13.74 -3.86
N GLN A 297 13.18 12.47 -3.44
CA GLN A 297 14.38 11.90 -2.82
C GLN A 297 15.54 11.88 -3.83
N SER A 298 16.75 11.75 -3.30
CA SER A 298 17.94 11.57 -4.12
C SER A 298 17.81 10.31 -4.99
N ILE A 299 18.30 10.42 -6.22
CA ILE A 299 18.44 9.30 -7.14
C ILE A 299 19.92 9.13 -7.49
N ALA A 300 20.31 7.92 -7.85
CA ALA A 300 21.68 7.60 -8.17
C ALA A 300 22.12 8.40 -9.40
N LYS A 301 23.41 8.75 -9.48
CA LYS A 301 23.93 9.34 -10.71
C LYS A 301 24.01 8.26 -11.80
N ARG A 302 23.84 8.66 -13.05
CA ARG A 302 24.01 7.76 -14.22
C ARG A 302 25.40 7.10 -14.27
N SER A 303 26.42 7.76 -13.70
CA SER A 303 27.79 7.23 -13.59
C SER A 303 27.98 6.22 -12.45
N GLU A 304 26.99 6.06 -11.58
CA GLU A 304 27.06 5.26 -10.35
C GLU A 304 26.17 4.01 -10.43
N VAL A 305 25.58 3.72 -11.60
CA VAL A 305 24.69 2.56 -11.78
C VAL A 305 25.45 1.26 -11.52
N SER A 306 24.92 0.45 -10.59
CA SER A 306 25.41 -0.88 -10.27
C SER A 306 25.28 -1.86 -11.44
N ASN A 307 26.21 -2.82 -11.50
CA ASN A 307 26.17 -3.94 -12.42
C ASN A 307 25.15 -5.03 -12.02
N THR A 308 24.54 -4.93 -10.84
CA THR A 308 23.48 -5.85 -10.39
C THR A 308 22.20 -5.63 -11.20
N SER A 309 21.46 -6.71 -11.51
CA SER A 309 20.15 -6.57 -12.15
C SER A 309 19.19 -5.83 -11.23
N ILE A 310 18.33 -4.97 -11.78
CA ILE A 310 17.33 -4.19 -11.03
C ILE A 310 16.39 -5.05 -10.16
N ASP A 311 16.20 -6.33 -10.49
CA ASP A 311 15.40 -7.27 -9.69
C ASP A 311 16.18 -7.91 -8.55
N ASP A 312 17.51 -7.99 -8.67
CA ASP A 312 18.39 -8.68 -7.71
C ASP A 312 18.99 -7.73 -6.67
N MET A 313 18.80 -6.41 -6.84
CA MET A 313 19.36 -5.37 -5.97
C MET A 313 18.96 -5.55 -4.50
N ASN A 314 17.77 -6.09 -4.21
CA ASN A 314 17.30 -6.32 -2.84
C ASN A 314 18.15 -7.35 -2.04
N ASN A 315 18.97 -8.16 -2.72
CA ASN A 315 19.85 -9.16 -2.07
C ASN A 315 21.27 -8.65 -1.78
N ALA A 316 21.58 -7.40 -2.12
CA ALA A 316 22.93 -6.87 -1.99
C ALA A 316 23.10 -6.07 -0.67
N SER A 317 24.36 -5.80 -0.28
CA SER A 317 24.72 -5.47 1.11
C SER A 317 24.45 -4.03 1.56
N ASP A 318 24.16 -3.07 0.66
CA ASP A 318 23.92 -1.66 0.99
C ASP A 318 22.54 -1.19 0.51
N LYS A 319 21.58 -1.15 1.44
CA LYS A 319 20.18 -0.86 1.13
C LYS A 319 19.94 0.56 0.62
N ASN A 320 20.74 1.55 1.01
CA ASN A 320 20.49 2.95 0.63
C ASN A 320 20.81 3.19 -0.84
N LEU A 321 21.88 2.57 -1.33
CA LEU A 321 22.27 2.64 -2.74
C LEU A 321 21.15 2.12 -3.65
N TYR A 322 20.37 1.12 -3.22
CA TYR A 322 19.30 0.55 -4.06
C TYR A 322 18.10 1.46 -4.23
N TYR A 323 17.70 2.21 -3.20
CA TYR A 323 16.59 3.16 -3.35
C TYR A 323 16.93 4.25 -4.37
N GLU A 324 18.15 4.77 -4.32
CA GLU A 324 18.62 5.76 -5.29
C GLU A 324 18.67 5.18 -6.71
N GLU A 325 19.08 3.91 -6.88
CA GLU A 325 19.08 3.20 -8.17
C GLU A 325 17.67 2.86 -8.67
N TYR A 326 16.74 2.48 -7.79
CA TYR A 326 15.34 2.29 -8.12
C TYR A 326 14.71 3.59 -8.58
N GLY A 327 15.01 4.70 -7.88
CA GLY A 327 14.61 6.04 -8.30
C GLY A 327 15.13 6.39 -9.69
N LEU A 328 16.39 6.06 -9.99
CA LEU A 328 16.97 6.24 -11.32
C LEU A 328 16.29 5.36 -12.37
N ALA A 329 16.01 4.08 -12.07
CA ALA A 329 15.35 3.15 -12.98
C ALA A 329 13.93 3.60 -13.33
N TYR A 330 13.16 4.00 -12.31
CA TYR A 330 11.85 4.58 -12.51
C TYR A 330 11.92 5.89 -13.28
N SER A 331 12.86 6.79 -12.95
CA SER A 331 13.02 8.07 -13.65
C SER A 331 13.23 7.89 -15.15
N TYR A 332 13.99 6.86 -15.53
CA TYR A 332 14.22 6.51 -16.93
C TYR A 332 12.92 6.10 -17.63
N LEU A 333 12.10 5.25 -17.01
CA LEU A 333 10.79 4.90 -17.58
C LEU A 333 9.89 6.12 -17.67
N HIS A 334 9.79 6.89 -16.59
CA HIS A 334 8.91 8.06 -16.47
C HIS A 334 9.25 9.17 -17.47
N LEU A 335 10.52 9.40 -17.77
CA LEU A 335 10.91 10.46 -18.69
C LEU A 335 10.76 10.06 -20.17
N ASN A 336 10.54 8.78 -20.46
CA ASN A 336 10.38 8.25 -21.81
C ASN A 336 8.96 7.74 -22.12
N ASN A 337 8.08 7.74 -21.12
CA ASN A 337 6.70 7.22 -21.20
C ASN A 337 5.77 8.12 -20.39
N ASP A 338 4.51 8.22 -20.79
CA ASP A 338 3.52 8.95 -20.00
C ASP A 338 3.18 8.21 -18.69
N ILE A 339 2.90 8.98 -17.64
CA ILE A 339 2.58 8.46 -16.31
C ILE A 339 1.34 7.56 -16.32
N ASP A 340 0.35 7.84 -17.19
CA ASP A 340 -0.87 7.04 -17.29
C ASP A 340 -0.56 5.63 -17.80
N THR A 341 0.34 5.50 -18.78
CA THR A 341 0.80 4.21 -19.28
C THR A 341 1.60 3.45 -18.23
N ILE A 342 2.45 4.13 -17.45
CA ILE A 342 3.19 3.49 -16.34
C ILE A 342 2.22 3.04 -15.24
N ASN A 343 1.23 3.86 -14.87
CA ASN A 343 0.24 3.52 -13.87
C ASN A 343 -0.58 2.28 -14.25
N LYS A 344 -0.78 2.01 -15.56
CA LYS A 344 -1.40 0.75 -16.02
C LYS A 344 -0.58 -0.50 -15.70
N LEU A 345 0.72 -0.41 -15.40
CA LEU A 345 1.48 -1.56 -14.88
C LEU A 345 0.89 -2.05 -13.56
N TYR A 346 0.47 -1.10 -12.71
CA TYR A 346 -0.10 -1.40 -11.41
C TYR A 346 -1.44 -2.12 -11.57
N SER A 347 -2.35 -1.61 -12.41
CA SER A 347 -3.66 -2.25 -12.62
C SER A 347 -3.61 -3.55 -13.44
N ASN A 348 -2.76 -3.66 -14.45
CA ASN A 348 -2.65 -4.87 -15.27
C ASN A 348 -2.01 -6.04 -14.50
N THR A 349 -0.99 -5.76 -13.67
CA THR A 349 -0.32 -6.80 -12.86
C THR A 349 -1.15 -7.19 -11.64
N ALA A 350 -1.92 -6.26 -11.08
CA ALA A 350 -2.78 -6.50 -9.92
C ALA A 350 -3.85 -7.58 -10.16
N SER A 351 -4.22 -7.83 -11.42
CA SER A 351 -5.20 -8.86 -11.75
C SER A 351 -4.73 -10.30 -11.51
N GLY A 352 -3.42 -10.55 -11.37
CA GLY A 352 -2.87 -11.91 -11.32
C GLY A 352 -3.07 -12.75 -12.61
N ILE A 353 -3.80 -12.21 -13.60
CA ILE A 353 -4.08 -12.82 -14.91
C ILE A 353 -2.83 -12.77 -15.80
N THR A 354 -2.05 -11.69 -15.65
CA THR A 354 -0.82 -11.46 -16.41
C THR A 354 0.33 -11.19 -15.48
N SER A 355 1.47 -11.85 -15.71
CA SER A 355 2.71 -11.54 -15.00
C SER A 355 3.12 -10.09 -15.24
N PHE A 356 3.89 -9.51 -14.32
CA PHE A 356 4.43 -8.16 -14.48
C PHE A 356 5.12 -7.97 -15.85
N GLU A 357 5.90 -8.96 -16.27
CA GLU A 357 6.60 -8.94 -17.55
C GLU A 357 5.64 -8.89 -18.73
N SER A 358 4.56 -9.65 -18.67
CA SER A 358 3.53 -9.67 -19.70
C SER A 358 2.81 -8.33 -19.79
N ALA A 359 2.48 -7.72 -18.63
CA ALA A 359 1.88 -6.39 -18.57
C ALA A 359 2.83 -5.31 -19.12
N PHE A 360 4.11 -5.39 -18.76
CA PHE A 360 5.15 -4.47 -19.26
C PHE A 360 5.28 -4.55 -20.78
N ASP A 361 5.40 -5.76 -21.33
CA ASP A 361 5.54 -5.99 -22.77
C ASP A 361 4.30 -5.52 -23.54
N ALA A 362 3.10 -5.74 -22.99
CA ALA A 362 1.84 -5.36 -23.62
C ALA A 362 1.61 -3.84 -23.69
N LEU A 363 2.16 -3.07 -22.73
CA LEU A 363 2.00 -1.61 -22.69
C LEU A 363 2.88 -0.87 -23.71
N GLY A 364 3.83 -1.56 -24.34
CA GLY A 364 4.66 -0.97 -25.38
C GLY A 364 5.55 0.18 -24.87
N LEU A 365 6.04 0.06 -23.63
CA LEU A 365 6.92 1.05 -23.00
C LEU A 365 8.18 1.27 -23.82
N LYS A 366 8.65 2.51 -23.90
CA LYS A 366 9.73 2.95 -24.79
C LYS A 366 10.99 3.33 -24.06
N ASN A 367 12.13 3.09 -24.71
CA ASN A 367 13.42 3.66 -24.33
C ASN A 367 13.55 5.11 -24.81
N HIS A 368 14.65 5.76 -24.46
CA HIS A 368 14.96 7.13 -24.89
C HIS A 368 15.24 7.30 -26.40
N TYR A 369 15.39 6.19 -27.13
CA TYR A 369 15.42 6.19 -28.60
C TYR A 369 14.02 6.08 -29.23
N GLY A 370 12.96 6.01 -28.41
CA GLY A 370 11.57 5.83 -28.85
C GLY A 370 11.22 4.40 -29.28
N GLN A 371 12.09 3.43 -29.02
CA GLN A 371 11.89 2.01 -29.35
C GLN A 371 11.13 1.31 -28.23
N VAL A 372 10.16 0.47 -28.60
CA VAL A 372 9.44 -0.38 -27.65
C VAL A 372 10.40 -1.38 -27.01
N MET A 373 10.33 -1.49 -25.69
CA MET A 373 11.12 -2.38 -24.85
C MET A 373 10.23 -3.52 -24.36
N THR A 374 10.78 -4.73 -24.36
CA THR A 374 10.28 -5.78 -23.46
C THR A 374 10.90 -5.62 -22.08
N TYR A 375 10.29 -6.19 -21.06
CA TYR A 375 10.87 -6.20 -19.72
C TYR A 375 12.23 -6.89 -19.67
N SER A 376 12.38 -8.00 -20.40
CA SER A 376 13.68 -8.66 -20.54
C SER A 376 14.72 -7.74 -21.15
N SER A 377 14.36 -6.96 -22.18
CA SER A 377 15.28 -5.99 -22.78
C SER A 377 15.62 -4.85 -21.83
N PHE A 378 14.66 -4.40 -21.01
CA PHE A 378 14.88 -3.39 -19.99
C PHE A 378 15.86 -3.88 -18.93
N LYS A 379 15.64 -5.06 -18.33
CA LYS A 379 16.56 -5.63 -17.34
C LYS A 379 17.99 -5.80 -17.86
N SER A 380 18.15 -6.26 -19.10
CA SER A 380 19.47 -6.55 -19.66
C SER A 380 20.22 -5.33 -20.17
N ASN A 381 19.52 -4.26 -20.59
CA ASN A 381 20.14 -3.10 -21.22
C ASN A 381 20.02 -1.80 -20.41
N TYR A 382 19.29 -1.81 -19.29
CA TYR A 382 19.04 -0.63 -18.45
C TYR A 382 20.32 0.16 -18.15
N GLN A 383 21.38 -0.50 -17.71
CA GLN A 383 22.66 0.11 -17.38
C GLN A 383 23.26 0.87 -18.57
N THR A 384 23.30 0.23 -19.74
CA THR A 384 23.78 0.84 -20.98
C THR A 384 22.90 2.01 -21.39
N TRP A 385 21.59 1.85 -21.33
CA TRP A 385 20.66 2.89 -21.73
C TRP A 385 20.71 4.11 -20.83
N VAL A 386 20.88 3.94 -19.53
CA VAL A 386 21.03 5.05 -18.58
C VAL A 386 22.38 5.75 -18.76
N ALA A 387 23.45 5.02 -19.07
CA ALA A 387 24.76 5.62 -19.34
C ALA A 387 24.75 6.49 -20.62
N ASP A 388 24.03 6.04 -21.65
CA ASP A 388 23.92 6.74 -22.94
C ASP A 388 22.84 7.84 -22.96
N TRP A 389 21.97 7.85 -21.95
CA TRP A 389 20.88 8.80 -21.82
C TRP A 389 21.44 10.22 -21.66
N LYS A 390 21.02 11.15 -22.52
CA LYS A 390 21.42 12.56 -22.49
C LYS A 390 20.41 13.40 -21.71
#